data_AF-A0A8E2AGW3-F1
#
_entry.id   AF-A0A8E2AGW3-F1
#
_cell.length_a   1.000
_cell.length_b   1.000
_cell.length_c   1.000
_cell.angle_alpha   90.00
_cell.angle_beta   90.00
_cell.angle_gamma   90.00
#
_symmetry.space_group_name_H-M   'P 1'
#
loop_
_entity.id
_entity.type
_entity.pdbx_description
1 polymer ?
#
loop_
_entity_poly.entity_id
_entity_poly.type
_entity_poly.pdbx_seq_one_letter_code
_entity_poly.pdbx_strand_id
1 'polypeptide(L)'
;MATLADFDLLREGCQNIRNLPWAKPLNRRAMNLYFNVKRAQEELERLNVEVRRLFTFLIDEHANFWHAIGGTLITDPVLARELQARWLYRDRINEKIAYRLFEMSQLAGFLGVLLYGKRIGCTHHQSLEVPLPSWVHTITRKDRGIDISNDVLPSHGIVGVESDEEADRLVVYFENLA
;
A
#
# COMPACT_ATOMS: atom_id res chain seq x y z
N MET A 1 36.10 8.16 -2.73
CA MET A 1 36.87 7.92 -1.49
C MET A 1 37.07 9.29 -0.86
N ALA A 2 36.39 9.60 0.24
CA ALA A 2 36.54 10.89 0.90
C ALA A 2 37.88 10.93 1.66
N THR A 3 38.67 11.99 1.47
CA THR A 3 39.98 12.17 2.08
C THR A 3 39.89 13.13 3.29
N LEU A 4 40.82 13.05 4.24
CA LEU A 4 40.83 13.92 5.44
C LEU A 4 40.85 15.42 5.11
N ALA A 5 41.48 15.80 3.99
CA ALA A 5 41.49 17.18 3.49
C ALA A 5 40.09 17.71 3.12
N ASP A 6 39.19 16.83 2.65
CA ASP A 6 37.81 17.19 2.34
C ASP A 6 37.01 17.58 3.60
N PHE A 7 37.41 17.07 4.77
CA PHE A 7 36.79 17.41 6.06
C PHE A 7 37.39 18.68 6.68
N ASP A 8 38.64 19.02 6.39
CA ASP A 8 39.26 20.27 6.88
C ASP A 8 38.64 21.51 6.20
N LEU A 9 38.15 21.39 4.95
CA LEU A 9 37.33 22.40 4.27
C LEU A 9 36.06 22.76 5.04
N LEU A 10 35.44 21.79 5.73
CA LEU A 10 34.28 22.03 6.61
C LEU A 10 34.68 22.69 7.93
N ARG A 11 35.96 22.59 8.33
CA ARG A 11 36.52 23.20 9.55
C ARG A 11 36.86 24.67 9.34
N GLU A 12 37.21 25.08 8.13
CA GLU A 12 37.55 26.49 7.83
C GLU A 12 36.30 27.36 7.54
N GLY A 13 35.20 26.76 7.08
CA GLY A 13 33.92 27.45 6.82
C GLY A 13 33.00 27.67 8.03
N CYS A 14 33.52 27.55 9.26
CA CYS A 14 32.85 27.50 10.58
C CYS A 14 31.53 28.29 10.78
N GLN A 15 30.44 27.89 10.14
CA GLN A 15 29.18 27.75 10.87
C GLN A 15 29.25 26.40 11.55
N ASN A 16 29.27 26.39 12.88
CA ASN A 16 29.30 25.15 13.65
C ASN A 16 27.98 24.40 13.41
N ILE A 17 27.98 23.50 12.43
CA ILE A 17 26.79 22.77 11.95
C ILE A 17 26.10 22.04 13.11
N ARG A 18 26.88 21.61 14.12
CA ARG A 18 26.37 20.97 15.34
C ARG A 18 25.46 21.86 16.17
N ASN A 19 25.61 23.18 16.08
CA ASN A 19 24.77 24.16 16.76
C ASN A 19 23.49 24.48 15.99
N LEU A 20 23.38 24.05 14.73
CA LEU A 20 22.17 24.27 13.94
C LEU A 20 21.02 23.42 14.50
N PRO A 21 19.79 23.95 14.50
CA PRO A 21 18.65 23.29 15.13
C PRO A 21 18.36 21.90 14.52
N TRP A 22 18.61 21.67 13.23
CA TRP A 22 18.43 20.37 12.59
C TRP A 22 19.53 19.35 12.93
N ALA A 23 20.67 19.75 13.48
CA ALA A 23 21.75 18.83 13.86
C ALA A 23 21.53 18.24 15.27
N LYS A 24 20.75 18.94 16.11
CA LYS A 24 20.35 18.45 17.44
C LYS A 24 19.63 17.10 17.31
N PRO A 25 20.02 16.07 18.09
CA PRO A 25 19.48 14.72 17.93
C PRO A 25 17.97 14.66 18.17
N LEU A 26 17.48 15.45 19.12
CA LEU A 26 16.06 15.51 19.47
C LEU A 26 15.22 16.12 18.35
N ASN A 27 15.68 17.22 17.77
CA ASN A 27 15.01 17.85 16.63
C ASN A 27 14.98 16.93 15.41
N ARG A 28 16.05 16.13 15.18
CA ARG A 28 16.03 15.10 14.13
C ARG A 28 14.99 14.02 14.38
N ARG A 29 14.83 13.57 15.63
CA ARG A 29 13.80 12.60 16.00
C ARG A 29 12.40 13.17 15.76
N ALA A 30 12.14 14.39 16.24
CA ALA A 30 10.88 15.09 16.02
C ALA A 30 10.57 15.27 14.52
N MET A 31 11.56 15.73 13.74
CA MET A 31 11.47 15.88 12.29
C MET A 31 11.15 14.54 11.59
N ASN A 32 11.85 13.46 11.94
CA ASN A 32 11.60 12.14 11.38
C ASN A 32 10.20 11.63 11.71
N LEU A 33 9.74 11.79 12.97
CA LEU A 33 8.39 11.40 13.37
C LEU A 33 7.33 12.21 12.60
N TYR A 34 7.49 13.53 12.50
CA TYR A 34 6.60 14.38 11.72
C TYR A 34 6.47 13.91 10.27
N PHE A 35 7.60 13.68 9.58
CA PHE A 35 7.56 13.22 8.19
C PHE A 35 7.06 11.78 8.05
N ASN A 36 7.30 10.91 9.03
CA ASN A 36 6.75 9.56 9.03
C ASN A 36 5.21 9.61 9.12
N VAL A 37 4.64 10.45 9.97
CA VAL A 37 3.18 10.62 10.06
C VAL A 37 2.63 11.22 8.77
N LYS A 38 3.26 12.27 8.23
CA LYS A 38 2.87 12.87 6.95
C LYS A 38 2.91 11.85 5.81
N ARG A 39 3.96 11.04 5.73
CA ARG A 39 4.10 9.96 4.73
C ARG A 39 3.08 8.86 4.94
N ALA A 40 2.77 8.50 6.19
CA ALA A 40 1.75 7.49 6.48
C ALA A 40 0.37 7.92 5.94
N GLN A 41 0.03 9.21 6.02
CA GLN A 41 -1.22 9.74 5.45
C GLN A 41 -1.23 9.63 3.91
N GLU A 42 -0.14 10.03 3.24
CA GLU A 42 0.00 9.85 1.79
C GLU A 42 -0.09 8.36 1.38
N GLU A 43 0.50 7.49 2.18
CA GLU A 43 0.53 6.06 1.89
C GLU A 43 -0.83 5.39 2.07
N LEU A 44 -1.67 5.86 3.02
CA LEU A 44 -3.05 5.40 3.15
C LEU A 44 -3.85 5.63 1.86
N GLU A 45 -3.71 6.80 1.23
CA GLU A 45 -4.37 7.10 -0.05
C GLU A 45 -3.88 6.18 -1.17
N ARG A 46 -2.58 5.92 -1.23
CA ARG A 46 -1.99 5.02 -2.23
C ARG A 46 -2.43 3.58 -2.04
N LEU A 47 -2.43 3.09 -0.80
CA LEU A 47 -2.84 1.73 -0.47
C LEU A 47 -4.29 1.45 -0.88
N ASN A 48 -5.19 2.42 -0.77
CA ASN A 48 -6.57 2.27 -1.25
C ASN A 48 -6.63 1.94 -2.75
N VAL A 49 -5.76 2.55 -3.56
CA VAL A 49 -5.65 2.28 -5.00
C VAL A 49 -4.98 0.93 -5.25
N GLU A 50 -3.93 0.61 -4.50
CA GLU A 50 -3.17 -0.62 -4.66
C GLU A 50 -3.95 -1.87 -4.26
N VAL A 51 -4.73 -1.82 -3.17
CA VAL A 51 -5.61 -2.91 -2.74
C VAL A 51 -6.57 -3.29 -3.87
N ARG A 52 -7.19 -2.29 -4.50
CA ARG A 52 -8.08 -2.52 -5.65
C ARG A 52 -7.34 -3.11 -6.86
N ARG A 53 -6.16 -2.59 -7.18
CA ARG A 53 -5.33 -3.12 -8.29
C ARG A 53 -4.88 -4.55 -8.04
N LEU A 54 -4.49 -4.86 -6.80
CA LEU A 54 -4.11 -6.19 -6.40
C LEU A 54 -5.29 -7.14 -6.54
N PHE A 55 -6.46 -6.75 -6.06
CA PHE A 55 -7.67 -7.57 -6.18
C PHE A 55 -8.05 -7.85 -7.65
N THR A 56 -7.98 -6.83 -8.53
CA THR A 56 -8.12 -7.03 -9.97
C THR A 56 -7.07 -7.99 -10.53
N PHE A 57 -5.81 -7.84 -10.13
CA PHE A 57 -4.72 -8.71 -10.59
C PHE A 57 -4.96 -10.18 -10.22
N LEU A 58 -5.48 -10.49 -9.02
CA LEU A 58 -5.79 -11.86 -8.62
C LEU A 58 -6.87 -12.50 -9.51
N ILE A 59 -7.90 -11.73 -9.89
CA ILE A 59 -8.98 -12.20 -10.77
C ILE A 59 -8.48 -12.38 -12.20
N ASP A 60 -7.69 -11.42 -12.70
CA ASP A 60 -7.06 -11.52 -14.01
C ASP A 60 -6.13 -12.75 -14.08
N GLU A 61 -5.34 -13.02 -13.03
CA GLU A 61 -4.47 -14.20 -12.95
C GLU A 61 -5.30 -15.50 -13.05
N HIS A 62 -6.42 -15.57 -12.32
CA HIS A 62 -7.33 -16.72 -12.39
C HIS A 62 -7.88 -16.93 -13.81
N ALA A 63 -8.36 -15.87 -14.46
CA ALA A 63 -8.87 -15.94 -15.82
C ALA A 63 -7.78 -16.37 -16.82
N ASN A 64 -6.56 -15.86 -16.68
CA ASN A 64 -5.44 -16.22 -17.54
C ASN A 64 -5.10 -17.71 -17.44
N PHE A 65 -5.05 -18.27 -16.23
CA PHE A 65 -4.84 -19.71 -16.06
C PHE A 65 -5.98 -20.53 -16.67
N TRP A 66 -7.23 -20.11 -16.48
CA TRP A 66 -8.39 -20.80 -17.03
C TRP A 66 -8.32 -20.89 -18.56
N HIS A 67 -8.04 -19.78 -19.23
CA HIS A 67 -7.88 -19.73 -20.69
C HIS A 67 -6.66 -20.52 -21.17
N ALA A 68 -5.53 -20.41 -20.46
CA ALA A 68 -4.30 -21.14 -20.83
C ALA A 68 -4.49 -22.65 -20.72
N ILE A 69 -5.15 -23.14 -19.67
CA ILE A 69 -5.47 -24.56 -19.50
C ILE A 69 -6.45 -25.01 -20.59
N GLY A 70 -7.52 -24.26 -20.83
CA GLY A 70 -8.49 -24.59 -21.88
C GLY A 70 -7.88 -24.68 -23.28
N GLY A 71 -6.99 -23.74 -23.63
CA GLY A 71 -6.30 -23.73 -24.92
C GLY A 71 -5.25 -24.83 -25.07
N THR A 72 -4.51 -25.14 -24.01
CA THR A 72 -3.44 -26.16 -24.05
C THR A 72 -3.94 -27.59 -23.88
N LEU A 73 -5.14 -27.80 -23.36
CA LEU A 73 -5.70 -29.14 -23.15
C LEU A 73 -5.79 -29.96 -24.44
N ILE A 74 -6.08 -29.28 -25.57
CA ILE A 74 -6.22 -29.92 -26.88
C ILE A 74 -4.84 -30.11 -27.54
N THR A 75 -3.92 -29.15 -27.40
CA THR A 75 -2.61 -29.20 -28.07
C THR A 75 -1.63 -30.09 -27.32
N ASP A 76 -1.48 -29.90 -26.01
CA ASP A 76 -0.47 -30.53 -25.17
C ASP A 76 -1.03 -30.85 -23.77
N PRO A 77 -1.62 -32.04 -23.57
CA PRO A 77 -2.28 -32.38 -22.31
C PRO A 77 -1.33 -32.47 -21.11
N VAL A 78 -0.04 -32.76 -21.35
CA VAL A 78 0.98 -32.78 -20.29
C VAL A 78 1.23 -31.37 -19.76
N LEU A 79 1.34 -30.38 -20.65
CA LEU A 79 1.50 -28.97 -20.26
C LEU A 79 0.26 -28.45 -19.54
N ALA A 80 -0.93 -28.80 -20.02
CA ALA A 80 -2.19 -28.43 -19.37
C ALA A 80 -2.26 -28.95 -17.92
N ARG A 81 -1.78 -30.17 -17.66
CA ARG A 81 -1.72 -30.74 -16.31
C ARG A 81 -0.78 -29.97 -15.39
N GLU A 82 0.40 -29.58 -15.88
CA GLU A 82 1.35 -28.76 -15.11
C GLU A 82 0.79 -27.36 -14.81
N LEU A 83 0.13 -26.74 -15.80
CA LEU A 83 -0.57 -25.47 -15.62
C LEU A 83 -1.68 -25.59 -14.57
N GLN A 84 -2.46 -26.67 -14.60
CA GLN A 84 -3.49 -26.92 -13.60
C GLN A 84 -2.92 -27.08 -12.19
N ALA A 85 -1.83 -27.83 -12.03
CA ALA A 85 -1.16 -27.98 -10.74
C ALA A 85 -0.66 -26.63 -10.20
N ARG A 86 -0.07 -25.80 -11.08
CA ARG A 86 0.40 -24.45 -10.72
C ARG A 86 -0.75 -23.50 -10.40
N TRP A 87 -1.85 -23.59 -11.13
CA TRP A 87 -3.07 -22.81 -10.88
C TRP A 87 -3.66 -23.12 -9.51
N LEU A 88 -3.80 -24.41 -9.13
CA LEU A 88 -4.30 -24.79 -7.81
C LEU A 88 -3.45 -24.25 -6.66
N TYR A 89 -2.12 -24.26 -6.83
CA TYR A 89 -1.21 -23.66 -5.85
C TYR A 89 -1.41 -22.14 -5.75
N ARG A 90 -1.52 -21.46 -6.90
CA ARG A 90 -1.76 -20.01 -6.95
C ARG A 90 -3.12 -19.64 -6.37
N ASP A 91 -4.17 -20.39 -6.67
CA ASP A 91 -5.51 -20.12 -6.18
C ASP A 91 -5.58 -20.17 -4.64
N ARG A 92 -4.87 -21.12 -4.01
CA ARG A 92 -4.73 -21.18 -2.54
C ARG A 92 -3.99 -19.98 -1.94
N ILE A 93 -2.99 -19.45 -2.65
CA ILE A 93 -2.30 -18.22 -2.22
C ILE A 93 -3.24 -17.04 -2.37
N ASN A 94 -3.91 -16.94 -3.51
CA ASN A 94 -4.81 -15.86 -3.84
C ASN A 94 -6.00 -15.81 -2.87
N GLU A 95 -6.51 -16.96 -2.44
CA GLU A 95 -7.51 -17.08 -1.38
C GLU A 95 -7.04 -16.42 -0.07
N LYS A 96 -5.82 -16.74 0.38
CA LYS A 96 -5.25 -16.13 1.60
C LYS A 96 -5.06 -14.62 1.46
N ILE A 97 -4.59 -14.17 0.30
CA ILE A 97 -4.39 -12.75 0.03
C ILE A 97 -5.74 -12.03 0.02
N ALA A 98 -6.73 -12.57 -0.69
CA ALA A 98 -8.08 -12.02 -0.76
C ALA A 98 -8.73 -11.94 0.62
N TYR A 99 -8.54 -12.95 1.47
CA TYR A 99 -8.98 -12.91 2.86
C TYR A 99 -8.30 -11.78 3.66
N ARG A 100 -6.99 -11.58 3.49
CA ARG A 100 -6.28 -10.44 4.12
C ARG A 100 -6.79 -9.09 3.61
N LEU A 101 -7.05 -8.95 2.32
CA LEU A 101 -7.66 -7.73 1.77
C LEU A 101 -9.03 -7.45 2.40
N PHE A 102 -9.82 -8.50 2.64
CA PHE A 102 -11.11 -8.41 3.30
C PHE A 102 -11.00 -8.07 4.80
N GLU A 103 -9.99 -8.59 5.51
CA GLU A 103 -9.69 -8.15 6.88
C GLU A 103 -9.28 -6.68 6.90
N MET A 104 -8.45 -6.25 5.95
CA MET A 104 -8.04 -4.84 5.84
C MET A 104 -9.22 -3.90 5.57
N SER A 105 -10.19 -4.32 4.75
CA SER A 105 -11.38 -3.48 4.48
C SER A 105 -12.29 -3.32 5.70
N GLN A 106 -12.15 -4.15 6.74
CA GLN A 106 -12.88 -4.03 8.01
C GLN A 106 -12.17 -3.15 9.04
N LEU A 107 -10.94 -2.69 8.78
CA LEU A 107 -10.21 -1.84 9.71
C LEU A 107 -10.82 -0.43 9.77
N ALA A 108 -10.87 0.13 10.97
CA ALA A 108 -11.26 1.53 11.18
C ALA A 108 -10.26 2.45 10.47
N GLY A 109 -10.73 3.23 9.49
CA GLY A 109 -9.90 4.12 8.67
C GLY A 109 -9.65 3.62 7.23
N PHE A 110 -10.18 2.47 6.84
CA PHE A 110 -10.22 2.09 5.42
C PHE A 110 -11.27 2.94 4.69
N LEU A 111 -10.81 3.74 3.73
CA LEU A 111 -11.66 4.62 2.90
C LEU A 111 -11.85 4.05 1.48
N GLY A 112 -11.20 2.93 1.17
CA GLY A 112 -11.24 2.31 -0.14
C GLY A 112 -12.51 1.50 -0.40
N VAL A 113 -12.63 1.01 -1.63
CA VAL A 113 -13.71 0.10 -2.04
C VAL A 113 -13.08 -1.21 -2.50
N LEU A 114 -13.47 -2.32 -1.86
CA LEU A 114 -12.98 -3.66 -2.17
C LEU A 114 -13.74 -4.30 -3.34
N LEU A 115 -13.79 -3.58 -4.47
CA LEU A 115 -14.35 -4.07 -5.72
C LEU A 115 -13.27 -4.18 -6.77
N TYR A 116 -13.28 -5.27 -7.53
CA TYR A 116 -12.32 -5.43 -8.61
C TYR A 116 -12.66 -4.48 -9.76
N GLY A 117 -11.64 -3.76 -10.23
CA GLY A 117 -11.71 -2.98 -11.45
C GLY A 117 -11.42 -3.81 -12.71
N LYS A 118 -11.42 -3.11 -13.85
CA LYS A 118 -11.05 -3.65 -15.17
C LYS A 118 -9.65 -3.17 -15.54
N ARG A 119 -8.74 -4.09 -15.84
CA ARG A 119 -7.40 -3.76 -16.34
C ARG A 119 -7.47 -3.38 -17.82
N ILE A 120 -6.89 -2.24 -18.17
CA ILE A 120 -6.80 -1.79 -19.56
C ILE A 120 -5.84 -2.71 -20.32
N GLY A 121 -6.25 -3.19 -21.50
CA GLY A 121 -5.45 -4.10 -22.33
C GLY A 121 -5.55 -5.58 -21.94
N CYS A 122 -6.29 -5.93 -20.89
CA CYS A 122 -6.65 -7.33 -20.65
C CYS A 122 -7.74 -7.73 -21.68
N THR A 123 -7.49 -8.77 -22.46
CA THR A 123 -8.45 -9.33 -23.43
C THR A 123 -9.29 -10.44 -22.81
N HIS A 124 -8.77 -11.10 -21.77
CA HIS A 124 -9.32 -12.31 -21.16
C HIS A 124 -10.49 -12.08 -20.20
N HIS A 125 -10.64 -10.88 -19.63
CA HIS A 125 -11.71 -10.55 -18.68
C HIS A 125 -13.04 -10.18 -19.36
N GLN A 126 -13.08 -10.12 -20.69
CA GLN A 126 -14.28 -9.74 -21.45
C GLN A 126 -15.22 -10.93 -21.72
N SER A 127 -14.73 -12.15 -21.53
CA SER A 127 -15.54 -13.35 -21.64
C SER A 127 -16.30 -13.55 -20.33
N LEU A 128 -17.60 -13.29 -20.33
CA LEU A 128 -18.58 -13.68 -19.29
C LEU A 128 -18.60 -15.20 -18.97
N GLU A 129 -17.68 -15.98 -19.54
CA GLU A 129 -17.61 -17.44 -19.51
C GLU A 129 -16.64 -17.98 -18.44
N VAL A 130 -15.74 -17.15 -17.89
CA VAL A 130 -14.82 -17.61 -16.84
C VAL A 130 -15.57 -17.65 -15.50
N PRO A 131 -15.65 -18.81 -14.83
CA PRO A 131 -16.25 -18.90 -13.52
C PRO A 131 -15.46 -18.05 -12.52
N LEU A 132 -16.16 -17.34 -11.65
CA LEU A 132 -15.50 -16.58 -10.59
C LEU A 132 -14.82 -17.54 -9.59
N PRO A 133 -13.64 -17.18 -9.06
CA PRO A 133 -13.02 -17.93 -7.99
C PRO A 133 -13.91 -18.02 -6.76
N SER A 134 -13.84 -19.14 -6.05
CA SER A 134 -14.63 -19.39 -4.83
C SER A 134 -14.47 -18.30 -3.76
N TRP A 135 -13.25 -17.77 -3.63
CA TRP A 135 -12.88 -16.73 -2.66
C TRP A 135 -13.39 -15.33 -3.01
N VAL A 136 -13.99 -15.10 -4.19
CA VAL A 136 -14.61 -13.81 -4.55
C VAL A 136 -16.02 -13.68 -3.96
N HIS A 137 -16.77 -14.79 -3.90
CA HIS A 137 -18.14 -14.81 -3.40
C HIS A 137 -18.25 -14.56 -1.90
N THR A 138 -17.22 -14.93 -1.14
CA THR A 138 -17.14 -14.68 0.31
C THR A 138 -17.03 -13.19 0.64
N ILE A 139 -16.40 -12.42 -0.26
CA ILE A 139 -16.15 -10.99 -0.09
C ILE A 139 -17.39 -10.17 -0.46
N THR A 140 -17.96 -10.42 -1.64
CA THR A 140 -19.11 -9.67 -2.19
C THR A 140 -20.43 -9.83 -1.41
N ARG A 141 -20.60 -10.93 -0.66
CA ARG A 141 -21.83 -11.18 0.13
C ARG A 141 -21.95 -10.25 1.36
N LYS A 142 -20.84 -9.70 1.86
CA LYS A 142 -20.80 -8.94 3.11
C LYS A 142 -20.84 -7.41 2.94
N ASP A 143 -20.66 -6.92 1.71
CA ASP A 143 -20.64 -5.47 1.37
C ASP A 143 -22.02 -4.85 1.06
N ARG A 144 -23.12 -5.63 1.05
CA ARG A 144 -24.48 -5.10 0.75
C ARG A 144 -25.12 -4.23 1.85
N GLY A 145 -24.34 -3.76 2.82
CA GLY A 145 -24.84 -3.00 3.98
C GLY A 145 -24.13 -1.68 4.25
N ILE A 146 -23.35 -1.15 3.29
CA ILE A 146 -22.63 0.11 3.48
C ILE A 146 -23.37 1.22 2.72
N ASP A 147 -24.22 1.95 3.43
CA ASP A 147 -24.70 3.26 3.00
C ASP A 147 -23.51 4.21 2.93
N ILE A 148 -23.23 4.72 1.73
CA ILE A 148 -22.16 5.69 1.49
C ILE A 148 -22.64 7.05 2.00
N SER A 149 -22.43 7.31 3.29
CA SER A 149 -22.37 8.68 3.80
C SER A 149 -21.03 9.27 3.37
N ASN A 150 -21.06 10.22 2.45
CA ASN A 150 -19.92 11.06 2.10
C ASN A 150 -19.61 12.03 3.24
N ASP A 151 -19.14 11.52 4.37
CA ASP A 151 -18.50 12.36 5.37
C ASP A 151 -17.06 12.58 4.90
N VAL A 152 -16.88 13.69 4.17
CA VAL A 152 -15.58 14.25 3.82
C VAL A 152 -14.85 14.54 5.14
N LEU A 153 -13.95 13.64 5.52
CA LEU A 153 -13.03 13.90 6.61
C LEU A 153 -12.26 15.18 6.25
N PRO A 154 -12.34 16.25 7.06
CA PRO A 154 -11.74 17.49 6.66
C PRO A 154 -10.23 17.28 6.63
N SER A 155 -9.63 17.54 5.46
CA SER A 155 -8.18 17.60 5.23
C SER A 155 -7.55 18.69 6.09
N HIS A 156 -7.50 18.47 7.40
CA HIS A 156 -6.61 19.21 8.28
C HIS A 156 -5.26 18.52 8.13
N GLY A 157 -4.49 18.96 7.15
CA GLY A 157 -3.06 18.71 7.15
C GLY A 157 -2.52 19.07 8.53
N ILE A 158 -1.55 18.30 9.03
CA ILE A 158 -0.90 18.59 10.31
C ILE A 158 -0.35 20.00 10.19
N VAL A 159 -1.00 20.96 10.85
CA VAL A 159 -0.62 22.37 10.85
C VAL A 159 0.84 22.40 11.28
N GLY A 160 1.68 22.93 10.38
CA GLY A 160 3.09 23.09 10.67
C GLY A 160 3.24 23.99 11.89
N VAL A 161 4.34 23.85 12.58
CA VAL A 161 4.69 24.76 13.68
C VAL A 161 4.87 26.16 13.10
N GLU A 162 4.05 27.13 13.54
CA GLU A 162 4.12 28.51 13.02
C GLU A 162 5.04 29.41 13.88
N SER A 163 5.37 28.98 15.10
CA SER A 163 6.19 29.72 16.08
C SER A 163 7.29 28.85 16.70
N ASP A 164 8.45 29.44 17.01
CA ASP A 164 9.54 28.76 17.72
C ASP A 164 9.09 28.17 19.07
N GLU A 165 8.13 28.81 19.75
CA GLU A 165 7.56 28.29 21.01
C GLU A 165 6.77 26.99 20.82
N GLU A 166 6.08 26.85 19.70
CA GLU A 166 5.36 25.62 19.35
C GLU A 166 6.33 24.50 18.95
N ALA A 167 7.48 24.85 18.35
CA ALA A 167 8.53 23.90 18.01
C ALA A 167 9.09 23.28 19.28
N ASP A 168 9.38 24.12 20.28
CA ASP A 168 9.89 23.68 21.58
C ASP A 168 8.85 22.83 22.33
N ARG A 169 7.56 23.16 22.25
CA ARG A 169 6.48 22.32 22.82
C ARG A 169 6.39 20.95 22.17
N LEU A 170 6.51 20.86 20.85
CA LEU A 170 6.54 19.55 20.15
C LEU A 170 7.77 18.74 20.54
N VAL A 171 8.93 19.39 20.62
CA VAL A 171 10.18 18.76 21.03
C VAL A 171 10.06 18.17 22.45
N VAL A 172 9.49 18.92 23.39
CA VAL A 172 9.22 18.46 24.77
C VAL A 172 8.17 17.34 24.80
N TYR A 173 7.12 17.42 23.98
CA TYR A 173 6.13 16.34 23.85
C TYR A 173 6.79 15.02 23.43
N PHE A 174 7.73 15.08 22.47
CA PHE A 174 8.48 13.89 22.03
C PHE A 174 9.49 13.39 23.06
N GLU A 175 10.04 14.24 23.94
CA GLU A 175 10.86 13.79 25.07
C GLU A 175 10.05 12.97 26.08
N ASN A 176 8.80 13.37 26.33
CA ASN A 176 7.92 12.72 27.30
C ASN A 176 7.30 11.39 26.80
N LEU A 177 7.50 11.05 25.53
CA LEU A 177 6.98 9.83 24.88
C LEU A 177 7.98 8.66 24.91
N ALA A 178 9.23 8.92 25.29
CA ALA A 178 10.33 7.95 25.38
C ALA A 178 10.48 7.41 26.81
#